data_AF-A0A9W8EB73-F1
#
_entry.id   AF-A0A9W8EB73-F1
#
_cell.length_a   1.000
_cell.length_b   1.000
_cell.length_c   1.000
_cell.angle_alpha   90.00
_cell.angle_beta   90.00
_cell.angle_gamma   90.00
#
_symmetry.space_group_name_H-M   'P 1'
#
loop_
_entity.id
_entity.type
_entity.pdbx_description
1 polymer ?
#
loop_
_entity_poly.entity_id
_entity_poly.type
_entity_poly.pdbx_seq_one_letter_code
_entity_poly.pdbx_strand_id
1 'polypeptide(L)'
;MKFLATIALAALALAPNVSAYFYTNDPVNTDVMSSGDQYEVLWEAKPEGDELSQLGTDYTVHFKTGGDIDQQLIAVITAEPIPISQTNFVFTVPDVAPGLYFLEYHSGGVVNWSTRFSVNGGTATYPVEEEEPTNTNTDASSAEPTPTPTGDDGEESSTGSQPEPTHPPKCHHRRPRKCHKF
;
A
#
# COMPACT_ATOMS: atom_id res chain seq x y z
N MET A 1 59.06 -31.88 33.22
CA MET A 1 57.80 -31.10 33.29
C MET A 1 57.68 -30.34 31.97
N LYS A 2 56.77 -30.75 31.08
CA LYS A 2 56.54 -30.10 29.79
C LYS A 2 55.15 -29.47 29.83
N PHE A 3 55.09 -28.15 29.88
CA PHE A 3 53.85 -27.38 29.80
C PHE A 3 53.43 -27.27 28.33
N LEU A 4 52.22 -27.76 28.02
CA LEU A 4 51.57 -27.58 26.73
C LEU A 4 50.92 -26.20 26.71
N ALA A 5 51.40 -25.33 25.83
CA ALA A 5 50.80 -24.03 25.57
C ALA A 5 49.58 -24.21 24.66
N THR A 6 48.39 -24.02 25.23
CA THR A 6 47.13 -23.99 24.49
C THR A 6 46.95 -22.60 23.90
N ILE A 7 47.17 -22.46 22.59
CA ILE A 7 46.86 -21.23 21.85
C ILE A 7 45.35 -21.28 21.55
N ALA A 8 44.56 -20.54 22.33
CA ALA A 8 43.15 -20.31 22.02
C ALA A 8 43.07 -19.33 20.85
N LEU A 9 42.79 -19.85 19.66
CA LEU A 9 42.51 -19.05 18.47
C LEU A 9 41.12 -18.43 18.63
N ALA A 10 41.06 -17.19 19.09
CA ALA A 10 39.84 -16.40 19.08
C ALA A 10 39.48 -16.09 17.61
N ALA A 11 38.63 -16.92 17.03
CA ALA A 11 37.99 -16.60 15.75
C ALA A 11 37.07 -15.39 16.00
N LEU A 12 37.56 -14.19 15.68
CA LEU A 12 36.71 -13.03 15.48
C LEU A 12 35.81 -13.37 14.29
N ALA A 13 34.59 -13.83 14.57
CA ALA A 13 33.53 -13.84 13.61
C ALA A 13 33.29 -12.37 13.23
N LEU A 14 33.81 -11.96 12.07
CA LEU A 14 33.37 -10.77 11.37
C LEU A 14 31.89 -11.00 11.04
N ALA A 15 31.01 -10.61 11.97
CA ALA A 15 29.61 -10.47 11.65
C ALA A 15 29.54 -9.46 10.51
N PRO A 16 28.94 -9.80 9.35
CA PRO A 16 28.74 -8.82 8.31
C PRO A 16 27.89 -7.71 8.92
N ASN A 17 28.46 -6.50 8.94
CA ASN A 17 27.73 -5.30 9.27
C ASN A 17 26.77 -5.07 8.10
N VAL A 18 25.48 -5.36 8.32
CA VAL A 18 24.42 -5.40 7.31
C VAL A 18 23.39 -4.22 7.42
N SER A 19 23.54 -3.10 6.69
CA SER A 19 22.68 -1.88 6.79
C SER A 19 21.48 -1.86 5.86
N ALA A 20 20.42 -2.55 6.25
CA ALA A 20 19.34 -2.93 5.36
C ALA A 20 18.56 -1.74 4.78
N TYR A 21 18.80 -1.42 3.52
CA TYR A 21 17.85 -0.74 2.64
C TYR A 21 16.84 -1.77 2.11
N PHE A 22 15.55 -1.51 2.22
CA PHE A 22 14.52 -2.42 1.70
C PHE A 22 14.06 -1.97 0.33
N TYR A 23 14.11 -2.88 -0.63
CA TYR A 23 13.32 -2.77 -1.84
C TYR A 23 12.19 -3.77 -1.74
N THR A 24 10.96 -3.26 -1.71
CA THR A 24 9.77 -4.06 -1.87
C THR A 24 9.73 -4.54 -3.31
N ASN A 25 9.93 -5.83 -3.52
CA ASN A 25 9.86 -6.42 -4.86
C ASN A 25 8.40 -6.58 -5.29
N ASP A 26 7.51 -6.84 -4.33
CA ASP A 26 6.07 -7.01 -4.52
C ASP A 26 5.34 -6.38 -3.31
N PRO A 27 4.32 -5.52 -3.52
CA PRO A 27 3.72 -5.19 -4.81
C PRO A 27 4.51 -4.22 -5.66
N VAL A 28 4.38 -4.38 -6.98
CA VAL A 28 4.84 -3.42 -7.98
C VAL A 28 3.72 -2.45 -8.36
N ASN A 29 4.08 -1.30 -8.92
CA ASN A 29 3.14 -0.22 -9.29
C ASN A 29 2.01 -0.63 -10.26
N THR A 30 2.10 -1.80 -10.91
CA THR A 30 1.05 -2.32 -11.79
C THR A 30 0.04 -3.24 -11.09
N ASP A 31 0.24 -3.55 -9.82
CA ASP A 31 -0.63 -4.45 -9.10
C ASP A 31 -1.92 -3.75 -8.66
N VAL A 32 -3.04 -4.44 -8.88
CA VAL A 32 -4.35 -4.06 -8.37
C VAL A 32 -4.74 -5.08 -7.33
N MET A 33 -4.77 -4.66 -6.07
CA MET A 33 -5.22 -5.47 -4.95
C MET A 33 -6.70 -5.25 -4.68
N SER A 34 -7.35 -6.21 -4.03
CA SER A 34 -8.68 -6.02 -3.45
C SER A 34 -8.60 -5.99 -1.93
N SER A 35 -9.47 -5.21 -1.30
CA SER A 35 -9.65 -5.27 0.14
C SER A 35 -10.01 -6.69 0.59
N GLY A 36 -9.42 -7.14 1.70
CA GLY A 36 -9.60 -8.49 2.22
C GLY A 36 -8.71 -9.56 1.57
N ASP A 37 -8.04 -9.26 0.45
CA ASP A 37 -7.07 -10.18 -0.14
C ASP A 37 -5.84 -10.31 0.77
N GLN A 38 -5.25 -11.51 0.80
CA GLN A 38 -3.93 -11.70 1.40
C GLN A 38 -2.84 -11.48 0.37
N TYR A 39 -1.83 -10.72 0.75
CA TYR A 39 -0.70 -10.41 -0.12
C TYR A 39 0.61 -10.73 0.59
N GLU A 40 1.47 -11.46 -0.10
CA GLU A 40 2.84 -11.72 0.35
C GLU A 40 3.73 -10.59 -0.14
N VAL A 41 4.30 -9.86 0.80
CA VAL A 41 5.32 -8.85 0.53
C VAL A 41 6.66 -9.55 0.55
N LEU A 42 7.37 -9.45 -0.57
CA LEU A 42 8.76 -9.87 -0.68
C LEU A 42 9.66 -8.64 -0.60
N TRP A 43 10.66 -8.69 0.26
CA TRP A 43 11.67 -7.64 0.33
C TRP A 43 13.07 -8.23 0.36
N GLU A 44 14.03 -7.45 -0.13
CA GLU A 44 15.44 -7.73 0.07
C GLU A 44 16.01 -6.69 1.03
N ALA A 45 16.53 -7.16 2.17
CA ALA A 45 17.42 -6.35 2.97
C ALA A 45 18.72 -6.14 2.16
N LYS A 46 18.99 -4.91 1.74
CA LYS A 46 20.25 -4.51 1.10
C LYS A 46 21.14 -3.77 2.07
N PRO A 47 21.96 -4.51 2.80
CA PRO A 47 22.89 -3.94 3.74
C PRO A 47 23.98 -3.01 3.20
N GLU A 48 23.91 -1.68 3.36
CA GLU A 48 25.02 -0.77 3.06
C GLU A 48 25.15 0.44 4.01
N GLY A 49 26.35 0.65 4.60
CA GLY A 49 26.70 1.87 5.34
C GLY A 49 26.50 1.87 6.87
N ASP A 50 26.53 3.08 7.45
CA ASP A 50 26.49 3.34 8.90
C ASP A 50 25.06 3.25 9.52
N GLU A 51 24.02 3.17 8.68
CA GLU A 51 22.61 3.20 9.11
C GLU A 51 22.14 1.92 9.81
N LEU A 52 22.93 0.85 9.67
CA LEU A 52 22.92 -0.35 10.50
C LEU A 52 22.68 -0.13 11.98
N SER A 53 23.43 0.83 12.52
CA SER A 53 23.48 1.10 13.95
C SER A 53 22.17 1.73 14.44
N GLN A 54 21.35 2.21 13.51
CA GLN A 54 20.07 2.85 13.75
C GLN A 54 18.89 1.91 13.53
N LEU A 55 19.11 0.74 12.90
CA LEU A 55 18.08 -0.28 12.73
C LEU A 55 17.78 -0.95 14.08
N GLY A 56 16.49 -1.18 14.31
CA GLY A 56 16.03 -1.96 15.46
C GLY A 56 16.22 -3.46 15.24
N THR A 57 15.64 -4.25 16.13
CA THR A 57 15.57 -5.71 15.97
C THR A 57 14.43 -6.14 15.05
N ASP A 58 13.41 -5.29 14.91
CA ASP A 58 12.15 -5.62 14.29
C ASP A 58 11.62 -4.47 13.42
N TYR A 59 10.65 -4.79 12.58
CA TYR A 59 9.88 -3.87 11.75
C TYR A 59 8.44 -3.75 12.22
N THR A 60 7.92 -2.53 12.16
CA THR A 60 6.47 -2.29 12.10
C THR A 60 6.11 -1.75 10.72
N VAL A 61 5.02 -2.24 10.14
CA VAL A 61 4.60 -1.83 8.80
C VAL A 61 3.25 -1.12 8.86
N HIS A 62 3.23 0.07 8.29
CA HIS A 62 2.07 0.94 8.17
C HIS A 62 1.53 0.88 6.75
N PHE A 63 0.23 0.72 6.60
CA PHE A 63 -0.51 0.87 5.36
C PHE A 63 -1.02 2.30 5.28
N LYS A 64 -0.61 3.03 4.25
CA LYS A 64 -0.82 4.48 4.14
C LYS A 64 -1.34 4.86 2.77
N THR A 65 -1.90 6.06 2.70
CA THR A 65 -2.24 6.74 1.44
C THR A 65 -1.73 8.18 1.47
N GLY A 66 -1.94 8.91 0.37
CA GLY A 66 -1.61 10.32 0.25
C GLY A 66 -0.34 10.63 -0.55
N GLY A 67 -0.12 11.93 -0.74
CA GLY A 67 1.02 12.49 -1.45
C GLY A 67 2.28 12.54 -0.60
N ASP A 68 3.38 13.01 -1.17
CA ASP A 68 4.68 13.00 -0.48
C ASP A 68 4.71 13.91 0.76
N ILE A 69 3.89 14.95 0.80
CA ILE A 69 3.80 15.94 1.89
C ILE A 69 2.60 15.75 2.82
N ASP A 70 1.65 14.90 2.45
CA ASP A 70 0.40 14.70 3.16
C ASP A 70 0.02 13.22 3.11
N GLN A 71 0.59 12.47 4.06
CA GLN A 71 0.43 11.03 4.15
C GLN A 71 -0.51 10.69 5.31
N GLN A 72 -1.46 9.81 5.06
CA GLN A 72 -2.43 9.38 6.06
C GLN A 72 -2.18 7.92 6.45
N LEU A 73 -2.13 7.65 7.76
CA LEU A 73 -2.08 6.30 8.30
C LEU A 73 -3.48 5.69 8.24
N ILE A 74 -3.63 4.60 7.51
CA ILE A 74 -4.89 3.86 7.42
C ILE A 74 -4.90 2.71 8.41
N ALA A 75 -3.84 1.91 8.45
CA ALA A 75 -3.73 0.78 9.36
C ALA A 75 -2.27 0.44 9.68
N VAL A 76 -2.05 -0.19 10.84
CA VAL A 76 -0.82 -0.92 11.14
C VAL A 76 -1.06 -2.37 10.74
N ILE A 77 -0.35 -2.88 9.73
CA ILE A 77 -0.63 -4.20 9.14
C ILE A 77 0.13 -5.35 9.80
N THR A 78 1.08 -5.03 10.68
CA THR A 78 1.81 -6.01 11.51
C THR A 78 1.32 -5.93 12.94
N ALA A 79 0.49 -6.89 13.36
CA ALA A 79 0.06 -6.98 14.76
C ALA A 79 1.23 -7.29 15.71
N GLU A 80 2.23 -8.03 15.21
CA GLU A 80 3.47 -8.33 15.90
C GLU A 80 4.65 -7.79 15.09
N PRO A 81 5.70 -7.25 15.73
CA PRO A 81 6.89 -6.80 15.02
C PRO A 81 7.53 -7.92 14.19
N ILE A 82 7.94 -7.60 12.97
CA ILE A 82 8.59 -8.56 12.07
C ILE A 82 10.10 -8.55 12.32
N PRO A 83 10.75 -9.68 12.65
CA PRO A 83 12.20 -9.72 12.85
C PRO A 83 12.98 -9.21 11.64
N ILE A 84 14.06 -8.46 11.88
CA ILE A 84 14.86 -7.87 10.79
C ILE A 84 15.47 -8.90 9.81
N SER A 85 15.65 -10.14 10.27
CA SER A 85 16.15 -11.25 9.47
C SER A 85 15.11 -11.86 8.51
N GLN A 86 13.82 -11.56 8.71
CA GLN A 86 12.75 -12.08 7.88
C GLN A 86 12.70 -11.30 6.56
N THR A 87 12.53 -11.98 5.44
CA THR A 87 12.59 -11.40 4.07
C THR A 87 11.24 -11.37 3.36
N ASN A 88 10.18 -11.83 4.02
CA ASN A 88 8.83 -11.80 3.50
C ASN A 88 7.82 -11.69 4.64
N PHE A 89 6.62 -11.21 4.37
CA PHE A 89 5.50 -11.35 5.29
C PHE A 89 4.19 -11.31 4.53
N VAL A 90 3.14 -11.90 5.11
CA VAL A 90 1.79 -11.85 4.54
C VAL A 90 0.96 -10.87 5.37
N PHE A 91 0.20 -10.02 4.69
CA PHE A 91 -0.81 -9.19 5.32
C PHE A 91 -2.13 -9.30 4.58
N THR A 92 -3.22 -8.97 5.27
CA THR A 92 -4.54 -8.80 4.66
C THR A 92 -4.73 -7.33 4.33
N VAL A 93 -5.09 -7.03 3.09
CA VAL A 93 -5.36 -5.65 2.65
C VAL A 93 -6.56 -5.11 3.43
N PRO A 94 -6.43 -3.96 4.12
CA PRO A 94 -7.55 -3.38 4.87
C PRO A 94 -8.76 -3.07 3.98
N ASP A 95 -9.95 -3.00 4.59
CA ASP A 95 -11.16 -2.56 3.91
C ASP A 95 -11.10 -1.05 3.67
N VAL A 96 -10.93 -0.63 2.42
CA VAL A 96 -10.61 0.76 2.05
C VAL A 96 -11.25 1.16 0.74
N ALA A 97 -11.46 2.47 0.55
CA ALA A 97 -11.95 3.01 -0.71
C ALA A 97 -10.96 2.75 -1.87
N PRO A 98 -11.42 2.68 -3.13
CA PRO A 98 -10.54 2.60 -4.29
C PRO A 98 -9.54 3.77 -4.33
N GLY A 99 -8.25 3.47 -4.49
CA GLY A 99 -7.21 4.51 -4.53
C GLY A 99 -5.79 3.98 -4.60
N LEU A 100 -4.83 4.90 -4.47
CA LEU A 100 -3.40 4.60 -4.38
C LEU A 100 -2.95 4.49 -2.92
N TYR A 101 -2.24 3.41 -2.60
CA TYR A 101 -1.73 3.13 -1.26
C TYR A 101 -0.26 2.72 -1.32
N PHE A 102 0.42 2.73 -0.18
CA PHE A 102 1.80 2.28 -0.04
C PHE A 102 2.04 1.74 1.37
N LEU A 103 3.14 0.99 1.51
CA LEU A 103 3.64 0.50 2.79
C LEU A 103 4.77 1.40 3.27
N GLU A 104 4.73 1.76 4.54
CA GLU A 104 5.82 2.45 5.24
C GLU A 104 6.38 1.52 6.32
N TYR A 105 7.68 1.27 6.27
CA TYR A 105 8.40 0.35 7.14
C TYR A 105 9.20 1.15 8.16
N HIS A 106 9.03 0.85 9.44
CA HIS A 106 9.76 1.49 10.53
C HIS A 106 10.63 0.46 11.25
N SER A 107 11.90 0.78 11.48
CA SER A 107 12.77 0.01 12.38
C SER A 107 13.80 0.89 13.05
N GLY A 108 13.74 0.94 14.38
CA GLY A 108 14.58 1.84 15.16
C GLY A 108 14.34 3.30 14.75
N GLY A 109 15.39 3.97 14.26
CA GLY A 109 15.32 5.34 13.74
C GLY A 109 15.12 5.46 12.22
N VAL A 110 15.01 4.33 11.51
CA VAL A 110 14.99 4.28 10.04
C VAL A 110 13.55 4.10 9.55
N VAL A 111 13.20 4.85 8.50
CA VAL A 111 11.91 4.77 7.79
C VAL A 111 12.18 4.50 6.31
N ASN A 112 11.46 3.54 5.74
CA ASN A 112 11.48 3.19 4.32
C ASN A 112 10.06 3.08 3.75
N TRP A 113 9.92 3.13 2.42
CA TRP A 113 8.63 3.07 1.75
C TRP A 113 8.64 2.10 0.58
N SER A 114 7.51 1.43 0.33
CA SER A 114 7.28 0.68 -0.90
C SER A 114 6.98 1.60 -2.08
N THR A 115 6.90 1.04 -3.29
CA THR A 115 6.20 1.74 -4.38
C THR A 115 4.70 1.82 -4.07
N ARG A 116 4.03 2.81 -4.68
CA ARG A 116 2.56 2.93 -4.59
C ARG A 116 1.89 1.87 -5.46
N PHE A 117 0.76 1.34 -5.01
CA PHE A 117 -0.04 0.33 -5.70
C PHE A 117 -1.53 0.67 -5.64
N SER A 118 -2.32 0.09 -6.55
CA SER A 118 -3.76 0.31 -6.66
C SER A 118 -4.52 -0.66 -5.77
N VAL A 119 -5.53 -0.16 -5.05
CA VAL A 119 -6.48 -0.99 -4.30
C VAL A 119 -7.88 -0.74 -4.84
N ASN A 120 -8.66 -1.81 -5.00
CA ASN A 120 -10.02 -1.82 -5.52
C ASN A 120 -10.15 -1.11 -6.90
N GLY A 121 -9.09 -1.13 -7.71
CA GLY A 121 -9.06 -0.55 -9.05
C GLY A 121 -8.89 0.98 -9.12
N GLY A 122 -8.56 1.66 -8.02
CA GLY A 122 -8.29 3.11 -8.03
C GLY A 122 -6.93 3.45 -8.65
N THR A 123 -6.90 4.26 -9.71
CA THR A 123 -5.71 4.39 -10.58
C THR A 123 -5.10 5.79 -10.69
N ALA A 124 -5.66 6.82 -10.03
CA ALA A 124 -5.17 8.20 -10.24
C ALA A 124 -5.30 9.16 -9.05
N THR A 125 -5.99 8.77 -7.98
CA THR A 125 -6.26 9.67 -6.85
C THR A 125 -5.99 8.97 -5.53
N TYR A 126 -5.51 9.73 -4.56
CA TYR A 126 -5.56 9.31 -3.17
C TYR A 126 -7.02 9.35 -2.72
N PRO A 127 -7.48 8.38 -1.92
CA PRO A 127 -8.75 8.51 -1.22
C PRO A 127 -8.67 9.80 -0.40
N VAL A 128 -9.67 10.67 -0.57
CA VAL A 128 -9.89 11.78 0.35
C VAL A 128 -10.70 11.16 1.48
N GLU A 129 -10.26 11.29 2.73
CA GLU A 129 -11.17 11.05 3.86
C GLU A 129 -12.37 11.97 3.64
N GLU A 130 -13.55 11.40 3.39
CA GLU A 130 -14.79 12.14 3.63
C GLU A 130 -14.75 12.50 5.11
N GLU A 131 -14.51 13.77 5.43
CA GLU A 131 -14.70 14.29 6.78
C GLU A 131 -16.09 13.81 7.23
N GLU A 132 -16.15 13.08 8.36
CA GLU A 132 -17.44 12.69 8.91
C GLU A 132 -18.36 13.91 8.97
N PRO A 133 -19.65 13.81 8.55
CA PRO A 133 -20.54 14.94 8.59
C PRO A 133 -20.57 15.48 10.02
N THR A 134 -20.05 16.70 10.20
CA THR A 134 -20.13 17.38 11.49
C THR A 134 -21.61 17.51 11.79
N ASN A 135 -22.13 16.69 12.70
CA ASN A 135 -23.49 16.82 13.21
C ASN A 135 -23.59 18.19 13.88
N THR A 136 -23.99 19.18 13.09
CA THR A 136 -24.49 20.45 13.60
C THR A 136 -25.81 20.11 14.29
N ASN A 137 -25.71 19.84 15.60
CA ASN A 137 -26.85 19.93 16.50
C ASN A 137 -27.44 21.33 16.33
N THR A 138 -28.42 21.43 15.43
CA THR A 138 -29.31 22.57 15.35
C THR A 138 -30.28 22.39 16.51
N ASP A 139 -29.92 23.01 17.63
CA ASP A 139 -30.81 23.10 18.77
C ASP A 139 -32.09 23.82 18.33
N ALA A 140 -33.21 23.23 18.69
CA ALA A 140 -34.52 23.58 18.18
C ALA A 140 -34.96 24.97 18.67
N SER A 141 -35.46 25.80 17.75
CA SER A 141 -36.44 26.82 18.11
C SER A 141 -37.65 26.72 17.19
N SER A 142 -38.74 26.28 17.83
CA SER A 142 -40.06 26.04 17.30
C SER A 142 -40.74 27.35 16.86
N ALA A 143 -41.23 27.40 15.62
CA ALA A 143 -42.46 28.11 15.27
C ALA A 143 -43.05 27.49 13.99
N GLU A 144 -44.28 27.02 14.13
CA GLU A 144 -45.12 26.32 13.15
C GLU A 144 -45.84 27.34 12.20
N PRO A 145 -46.78 26.93 11.32
CA PRO A 145 -46.65 27.01 9.86
C PRO A 145 -47.53 28.09 9.21
N THR A 146 -47.32 28.38 7.93
CA THR A 146 -48.36 28.96 7.06
C THR A 146 -48.20 28.44 5.62
N PRO A 147 -49.27 27.87 5.02
CA PRO A 147 -49.21 27.27 3.68
C PRO A 147 -49.64 28.24 2.55
N THR A 148 -49.45 27.73 1.30
CA THR A 148 -50.28 27.97 0.08
C THR A 148 -49.71 29.01 -0.91
N PRO A 149 -49.96 28.92 -2.26
CA PRO A 149 -49.72 27.82 -3.23
C PRO A 149 -49.12 28.35 -4.57
N THR A 150 -49.19 27.51 -5.63
CA THR A 150 -49.06 27.84 -7.08
C THR A 150 -47.61 27.87 -7.56
N GLY A 151 -47.14 27.00 -8.46
CA GLY A 151 -47.78 26.34 -9.59
C GLY A 151 -46.97 26.74 -10.81
N ASP A 152 -46.31 25.80 -11.47
CA ASP A 152 -45.96 25.92 -12.88
C ASP A 152 -45.68 24.53 -13.45
N ASP A 153 -46.54 24.16 -14.40
CA ASP A 153 -46.44 23.03 -15.28
C ASP A 153 -45.39 23.31 -16.35
N GLY A 154 -44.56 22.31 -16.64
CA GLY A 154 -43.55 22.38 -17.70
C GLY A 154 -43.21 21.01 -18.26
N GLU A 155 -44.15 20.46 -19.06
CA GLU A 155 -43.88 19.67 -20.27
C GLU A 155 -42.65 20.26 -21.03
N GLU A 156 -41.75 19.54 -21.69
CA GLU A 156 -41.94 18.50 -22.69
C GLU A 156 -40.55 17.89 -23.02
N SER A 157 -40.51 16.56 -23.18
CA SER A 157 -40.08 15.88 -24.41
C SER A 157 -38.77 16.28 -25.13
N SER A 158 -37.83 15.32 -25.24
CA SER A 158 -37.33 14.87 -26.55
C SER A 158 -36.43 13.62 -26.45
N THR A 159 -37.00 12.50 -26.91
CA THR A 159 -36.48 11.49 -27.84
C THR A 159 -35.07 11.69 -28.39
N GLY A 160 -34.22 10.64 -28.34
CA GLY A 160 -32.92 10.68 -28.99
C GLY A 160 -32.13 9.36 -29.06
N SER A 161 -32.70 8.35 -29.70
CA SER A 161 -32.07 7.29 -30.51
C SER A 161 -30.80 6.56 -30.01
N GLN A 162 -31.03 5.33 -29.57
CA GLN A 162 -30.13 4.18 -29.68
C GLN A 162 -30.01 3.73 -31.16
N PRO A 163 -28.80 3.37 -31.63
CA PRO A 163 -28.63 2.03 -32.18
C PRO A 163 -27.43 1.25 -31.61
N GLU A 164 -27.65 -0.06 -31.52
CA GLU A 164 -26.81 -1.17 -31.09
C GLU A 164 -25.55 -1.46 -31.94
N PRO A 165 -24.66 -2.39 -31.51
CA PRO A 165 -23.23 -2.35 -31.75
C PRO A 165 -22.79 -3.19 -32.94
N THR A 166 -21.56 -2.97 -33.42
CA THR A 166 -20.79 -4.00 -34.13
C THR A 166 -19.33 -3.59 -34.19
N HIS A 167 -18.44 -4.32 -33.51
CA HIS A 167 -17.22 -4.94 -34.05
C HIS A 167 -16.33 -5.48 -32.92
N PRO A 168 -15.99 -6.78 -32.91
CA PRO A 168 -15.06 -7.36 -31.93
C PRO A 168 -13.59 -7.01 -32.24
N PRO A 169 -12.70 -7.00 -31.22
CA PRO A 169 -11.28 -6.74 -31.39
C PRO A 169 -10.57 -7.85 -32.18
N LYS A 170 -9.74 -7.47 -33.14
CA LYS A 170 -8.84 -8.37 -33.87
C LYS A 170 -7.74 -8.90 -32.95
N CYS A 171 -7.82 -10.18 -32.61
CA CYS A 171 -6.70 -10.97 -32.10
C CYS A 171 -5.58 -11.06 -33.16
N HIS A 172 -4.44 -10.42 -32.94
CA HIS A 172 -3.22 -10.71 -33.69
C HIS A 172 -2.43 -11.83 -33.03
N HIS A 173 -2.68 -13.05 -33.49
CA HIS A 173 -1.76 -14.18 -33.38
C HIS A 173 -0.51 -13.93 -34.23
N ARG A 174 0.66 -13.71 -33.63
CA ARG A 174 1.96 -14.01 -34.26
C ARG A 174 3.01 -14.52 -33.25
N ARG A 175 3.00 -15.86 -33.14
CA ARG A 175 4.10 -16.85 -33.02
C ARG A 175 5.30 -16.63 -32.06
N PRO A 176 5.74 -17.70 -31.37
CA PRO A 176 6.88 -17.69 -30.45
C PRO A 176 8.23 -17.59 -31.16
N ARG A 177 9.17 -16.84 -30.57
CA ARG A 177 10.60 -16.92 -30.91
C ARG A 177 11.22 -18.10 -30.16
N LYS A 178 11.91 -18.97 -30.90
CA LYS A 178 12.73 -20.07 -30.38
C LYS A 178 13.86 -19.51 -29.51
N CYS A 179 13.98 -19.99 -28.28
CA CYS A 179 15.20 -19.85 -27.48
C CYS A 179 16.31 -20.72 -28.11
N HIS A 180 17.48 -20.14 -28.37
CA HIS A 180 18.73 -20.88 -28.57
C HIS A 180 19.39 -21.08 -27.20
N LYS A 181 19.74 -22.32 -26.89
CA LYS A 181 20.69 -22.65 -25.82
C LYS A 181 22.10 -22.28 -26.30
N PHE A 182 22.84 -21.57 -25.47
CA PHE A 182 24.29 -21.69 -25.34
C PHE A 182 24.57 -21.95 -23.87
#